data_AF-A0A352SDZ4-F1
#
_entry.id   AF-A0A352SDZ4-F1
#
_cell.length_a   1.000
_cell.length_b   1.000
_cell.length_c   1.000
_cell.angle_alpha   90.00
_cell.angle_beta   90.00
_cell.angle_gamma   90.00
#
_symmetry.space_group_name_H-M   'P 1'
#
loop_
_entity.id
_entity.type
_entity.pdbx_description
1 polymer ?
#
loop_
_entity_poly.entity_id
_entity_poly.type
_entity_poly.pdbx_seq_one_letter_code
_entity_poly.pdbx_strand_id
1 'polypeptide(L)'
;TTYDGSKSGFFITLINPGEKAVNAPLTVAGYTNVGTNTPSVPVAGACYPNLGTARSYSYNFLTSIGQNTNRYIVLDGGGFPPSSVFGLITVSTGGNSVVTPVLLGGGNQTATGGGDAKSGLGVQKVKPTGLGKRKRIYWYGEVDKK
;
A
#
# COMPACT_ATOMS: atom_id res chain seq x y z
N THR A 1 9.48 -11.83 7.87
CA THR A 1 8.84 -12.91 8.66
C THR A 1 7.40 -12.52 8.94
N THR A 2 6.47 -13.48 9.01
CA THR A 2 5.09 -13.22 9.48
C THR A 2 5.08 -13.05 11.00
N TYR A 3 4.23 -12.18 11.52
CA TYR A 3 4.10 -11.95 12.95
C TYR A 3 3.05 -12.89 13.54
N ASP A 4 3.43 -13.59 14.62
CA ASP A 4 2.63 -14.60 15.29
C ASP A 4 2.07 -14.14 16.65
N GLY A 5 2.31 -12.89 17.05
CA GLY A 5 1.87 -12.36 18.34
C GLY A 5 2.82 -12.62 19.51
N SER A 6 3.94 -13.31 19.31
CA SER A 6 4.84 -13.72 20.41
C SER A 6 5.82 -12.63 20.89
N LYS A 7 5.90 -11.49 20.20
CA LYS A 7 6.82 -10.37 20.47
C LYS A 7 6.05 -9.05 20.55
N SER A 8 6.73 -7.91 20.65
CA SER A 8 6.06 -6.60 20.67
C SER A 8 5.67 -6.07 19.28
N GLY A 9 6.01 -6.79 18.21
CA GLY A 9 5.71 -6.39 16.84
C GLY A 9 6.60 -7.11 15.82
N PHE A 10 6.68 -6.54 14.62
CA PHE A 10 7.48 -7.06 13.53
C PHE A 10 8.22 -5.97 12.77
N PHE A 11 9.19 -6.40 11.97
CA PHE A 11 9.84 -5.58 10.96
C PHE A 11 9.78 -6.28 9.60
N ILE A 12 9.91 -5.50 8.54
CA ILE A 12 10.02 -6.00 7.17
C ILE A 12 11.41 -5.64 6.67
N THR A 13 12.22 -6.67 6.41
CA THR A 13 13.49 -6.51 5.72
C THR A 13 13.22 -6.28 4.24
N LEU A 14 13.71 -5.17 3.70
CA LEU A 14 13.65 -4.89 2.27
C LEU A 14 14.63 -5.80 1.54
N ILE A 15 14.25 -6.25 0.34
CA ILE A 15 14.94 -7.38 -0.31
C ILE A 15 16.34 -7.01 -0.85
N ASN A 16 16.60 -5.74 -1.14
CA ASN A 16 17.89 -5.32 -1.69
C ASN A 16 18.70 -4.44 -0.73
N PRO A 17 20.04 -4.59 -0.73
CA PRO A 17 20.94 -3.61 -0.13
C PRO A 17 20.67 -2.20 -0.68
N GLY A 18 20.69 -1.20 0.20
CA GLY A 18 20.48 0.20 -0.19
C GLY A 18 19.02 0.57 -0.50
N GLU A 19 18.09 -0.39 -0.53
CA GLU A 19 16.67 -0.11 -0.69
C GLU A 19 16.13 0.69 0.51
N LYS A 20 15.31 1.71 0.25
CA LYS A 20 14.69 2.55 1.27
C LYS A 20 13.22 2.81 0.95
N ALA A 21 12.41 2.99 2.00
CA ALA A 21 11.09 3.60 1.87
C ALA A 21 11.27 5.08 1.50
N VAL A 22 10.49 5.54 0.52
CA VAL A 22 10.66 6.88 -0.06
C VAL A 22 9.38 7.70 -0.10
N ASN A 23 8.28 7.16 0.41
CA ASN A 23 6.98 7.84 0.45
C ASN A 23 6.31 7.67 1.83
N ALA A 24 5.19 8.37 2.03
CA ALA A 24 4.42 8.23 3.26
C ALA A 24 3.61 6.92 3.23
N PRO A 25 3.64 6.11 4.31
CA PRO A 25 2.85 4.89 4.40
C PRO A 25 1.35 5.20 4.48
N LEU A 26 0.53 4.42 3.80
CA LEU A 26 -0.93 4.52 3.88
C LEU A 26 -1.56 3.17 4.23
N THR A 27 -2.34 3.13 5.31
CA THR A 27 -3.08 1.92 5.73
C THR A 27 -4.55 2.00 5.34
N VAL A 28 -5.00 1.03 4.55
CA VAL A 28 -6.39 0.92 4.08
C VAL A 28 -6.82 -0.53 4.16
N ALA A 29 -8.04 -0.79 4.64
CA ALA A 29 -8.62 -2.13 4.63
C ALA A 29 -7.74 -3.22 5.29
N GLY A 30 -6.93 -2.83 6.28
CA GLY A 30 -6.04 -3.73 6.99
C GLY A 30 -4.67 -3.96 6.36
N TYR A 31 -4.34 -3.25 5.28
CA TYR A 31 -3.04 -3.33 4.61
C TYR A 31 -2.36 -1.95 4.55
N THR A 32 -1.09 -1.91 4.95
CA THR A 32 -0.21 -0.75 4.86
C THR A 32 0.57 -0.82 3.55
N ASN A 33 0.47 0.24 2.74
CA ASN A 33 1.18 0.38 1.47
C ASN A 33 2.36 1.33 1.65
N VAL A 34 3.52 0.94 1.13
CA VAL A 34 4.77 1.72 1.19
C VAL A 34 5.53 1.57 -0.12
N GLY A 35 5.90 2.68 -0.72
CA GLY A 35 6.77 2.73 -1.89
C GLY A 35 8.24 2.78 -1.49
N THR A 36 9.06 1.99 -2.16
CA THR A 36 10.51 1.95 -1.98
C THR A 36 11.24 2.23 -3.27
N ASN A 37 12.51 2.63 -3.17
CA ASN A 37 13.45 2.70 -4.27
C ASN A 37 14.74 1.95 -3.91
N THR A 38 15.26 1.15 -4.84
CA THR A 38 16.63 0.64 -4.83
C THR A 38 17.46 1.40 -5.87
N PRO A 39 18.44 2.22 -5.45
CA PRO A 39 19.33 2.91 -6.37
C PRO A 39 20.10 1.93 -7.26
N SER A 40 20.37 2.31 -8.50
CA SER A 40 21.24 1.53 -9.36
C SER A 40 22.70 1.69 -8.99
N VAL A 41 23.46 0.60 -9.17
CA VAL A 41 24.90 0.60 -8.96
C VAL A 41 25.55 1.52 -10.01
N PRO A 42 26.31 2.55 -9.61
CA PRO A 42 27.00 3.42 -10.55
C PRO A 42 27.99 2.63 -11.41
N VAL A 43 28.02 2.92 -12.71
CA VAL A 43 29.02 2.36 -13.64
C VAL A 43 30.07 3.44 -13.91
N ALA A 44 31.35 3.10 -13.70
CA ALA A 44 32.45 4.03 -13.95
C ALA A 44 32.47 4.50 -15.40
N GLY A 45 32.63 5.82 -15.61
CA GLY A 45 32.67 6.41 -16.95
C GLY A 45 31.29 6.61 -17.62
N ALA A 46 30.19 6.31 -16.93
CA ALA A 46 28.84 6.57 -17.44
C ALA A 46 28.13 7.68 -16.64
N CYS A 47 27.58 8.68 -17.34
CA CYS A 47 26.62 9.63 -16.78
C CYS A 47 25.22 8.99 -16.76
N TYR A 48 25.03 7.92 -15.99
CA TYR A 48 23.73 7.27 -15.92
C TYR A 48 23.52 6.50 -14.62
N PRO A 49 22.84 7.08 -13.62
CA PRO A 49 21.89 6.29 -12.87
C PRO A 49 20.58 6.27 -13.66
N ASN A 50 20.11 5.09 -14.02
CA ASN A 50 18.67 4.95 -14.29
C ASN A 50 17.90 5.32 -13.00
N LEU A 51 16.58 5.43 -13.07
CA LEU A 51 15.77 5.83 -11.91
C LEU A 51 15.77 4.81 -10.73
N GLY A 52 16.56 3.73 -10.81
CA GLY A 52 16.55 2.64 -9.83
C GLY A 52 15.34 1.75 -10.01
N THR A 53 15.16 0.81 -9.08
CA THR A 53 13.99 -0.06 -9.05
C THR A 53 13.00 0.42 -8.00
N ALA A 54 11.82 0.85 -8.46
CA ALA A 54 10.71 1.18 -7.59
C ALA A 54 9.91 -0.09 -7.24
N ARG A 55 9.55 -0.25 -5.96
CA ARG A 55 8.62 -1.29 -5.52
C ARG A 55 7.50 -0.69 -4.71
N SER A 56 6.32 -1.27 -4.81
CA SER A 56 5.22 -0.99 -3.87
C SER A 56 5.02 -2.20 -2.98
N TYR A 57 5.29 -2.04 -1.69
CA TYR A 57 5.00 -3.03 -0.67
C TYR A 57 3.58 -2.86 -0.16
N SER A 58 2.94 -3.99 0.13
CA SER A 58 1.65 -4.06 0.81
C SER A 58 1.61 -5.24 1.75
N TYR A 59 1.35 -4.96 3.02
CA TYR A 59 1.35 -5.96 4.08
C TYR A 59 0.31 -5.62 5.14
N ASN A 60 -0.21 -6.66 5.78
CA ASN A 60 -1.16 -6.52 6.86
C ASN A 60 -0.51 -5.81 8.05
N PHE A 61 -1.15 -4.76 8.57
CA PHE A 61 -0.57 -3.93 9.63
C PHE A 61 -0.43 -4.66 10.97
N LEU A 62 -1.16 -5.76 11.19
CA LEU A 62 -1.08 -6.59 12.40
C LEU A 62 -0.16 -7.79 12.22
N THR A 63 -0.19 -8.47 11.07
CA THR A 63 0.47 -9.77 10.90
C THR A 63 1.68 -9.74 9.96
N SER A 64 1.92 -8.62 9.27
CA SER A 64 2.90 -8.47 8.18
C SER A 64 2.69 -9.36 6.95
N ILE A 65 1.58 -10.11 6.88
CA ILE A 65 1.25 -10.96 5.74
C ILE A 65 1.00 -10.08 4.51
N GLY A 66 1.65 -10.39 3.39
CA GLY A 66 1.44 -9.66 2.14
C GLY A 66 0.13 -10.01 1.45
N GLN A 67 -0.35 -9.12 0.59
CA GLN A 67 -1.43 -9.45 -0.35
C GLN A 67 -0.98 -10.44 -1.44
N ASN A 68 0.33 -10.60 -1.62
CA ASN A 68 0.98 -11.66 -2.38
C ASN A 68 2.17 -12.21 -1.58
N THR A 69 2.79 -13.28 -2.07
CA THR A 69 3.91 -13.97 -1.40
C THR A 69 5.10 -13.06 -1.11
N ASN A 70 5.44 -12.15 -2.04
CA ASN A 70 6.58 -11.26 -1.92
C ASN A 70 6.30 -10.03 -1.05
N ARG A 71 5.02 -9.74 -0.78
CA ARG A 71 4.53 -8.51 -0.13
C ARG A 71 4.81 -7.24 -0.93
N TYR A 72 5.30 -7.35 -2.17
CA TYR A 72 5.57 -6.22 -3.04
C TYR A 72 5.35 -6.58 -4.50
N ILE A 73 5.23 -5.54 -5.32
CA ILE A 73 5.40 -5.61 -6.77
C ILE A 73 6.48 -4.64 -7.22
N VAL A 74 7.09 -4.91 -8.38
CA VAL A 74 7.96 -3.95 -9.06
C VAL A 74 7.09 -3.03 -9.91
N LEU A 75 7.35 -1.73 -9.82
CA LEU A 75 6.63 -0.71 -10.58
C LEU A 75 7.39 -0.37 -11.86
N ASP A 76 6.63 -0.16 -12.94
CA ASP A 76 7.18 0.24 -14.22
C ASP A 76 7.70 1.69 -14.14
N GLY A 77 8.80 1.96 -14.85
CA GLY A 77 9.46 3.27 -14.88
C GLY A 77 10.46 3.53 -13.75
N GLY A 78 10.45 2.73 -12.67
CA GLY A 78 11.39 2.91 -11.56
C GLY A 78 11.18 4.22 -10.78
N GLY A 79 12.23 4.71 -10.13
CA GLY A 79 12.21 6.04 -9.50
C GLY A 79 11.58 6.07 -8.12
N PHE A 80 10.97 7.22 -7.83
CA PHE A 80 10.31 7.51 -6.56
C PHE A 80 8.81 7.34 -6.74
N PRO A 81 8.23 6.19 -6.36
CA PRO A 81 6.78 6.02 -6.45
C PRO A 81 6.06 7.05 -5.57
N PRO A 82 4.92 7.60 -6.02
CA PRO A 82 4.16 8.57 -5.24
C PRO A 82 3.64 7.94 -3.94
N SER A 83 3.32 8.76 -2.94
CA SER A 83 2.60 8.28 -1.76
C SER A 83 1.22 7.78 -2.18
N SER A 84 0.81 6.62 -1.66
CA SER A 84 -0.50 6.08 -1.99
C SER A 84 -1.61 6.97 -1.42
N VAL A 85 -2.74 7.05 -2.12
CA VAL A 85 -3.90 7.88 -1.73
C VAL A 85 -5.16 7.02 -1.72
N PHE A 86 -5.96 7.14 -0.67
CA PHE A 86 -7.26 6.49 -0.56
C PHE A 86 -8.39 7.49 -0.83
N GLY A 87 -9.40 7.06 -1.56
CA GLY A 87 -10.58 7.88 -1.82
C GLY A 87 -11.83 7.05 -2.04
N LEU A 88 -12.99 7.71 -1.93
CA LEU A 88 -14.26 7.21 -2.42
C LEU A 88 -14.55 7.93 -3.74
N ILE A 89 -14.75 7.17 -4.81
CA ILE A 89 -15.10 7.73 -6.11
C ILE A 89 -16.46 7.21 -6.54
N THR A 90 -17.26 8.05 -7.18
CA THR A 90 -18.52 7.63 -7.77
C THR A 90 -18.23 7.10 -9.17
N VAL A 91 -18.48 5.81 -9.39
CA VAL A 91 -18.33 5.16 -10.71
C VAL A 91 -19.72 5.02 -11.31
N SER A 92 -19.95 5.66 -12.46
CA SER A 92 -21.20 5.52 -13.21
C SER A 92 -21.06 4.44 -14.28
N THR A 93 -21.94 3.45 -14.28
CA THR A 93 -22.00 2.41 -15.30
C THR A 93 -23.46 2.15 -15.68
N GLY A 94 -23.79 2.28 -16.98
CA GLY A 94 -25.15 2.04 -17.49
C GLY A 94 -26.25 2.85 -16.80
N GLY A 95 -25.97 4.12 -16.43
CA GLY A 95 -26.94 5.00 -15.76
C GLY A 95 -27.04 4.86 -14.24
N ASN A 96 -26.34 3.88 -13.64
CA ASN A 96 -26.27 3.69 -12.19
C ASN A 96 -24.94 4.19 -11.63
N SER A 97 -25.01 4.95 -10.52
CA SER A 97 -23.83 5.48 -9.82
C SER A 97 -23.55 4.66 -8.56
N VAL A 98 -22.34 4.12 -8.45
CA VAL A 98 -21.88 3.35 -7.28
C VAL A 98 -20.67 4.01 -6.67
N VAL A 99 -20.77 4.36 -5.38
CA VAL A 99 -19.62 4.84 -4.60
C VAL A 99 -18.67 3.67 -4.35
N THR A 100 -17.46 3.79 -4.87
CA THR A 100 -16.43 2.75 -4.85
C THR A 100 -15.19 3.24 -4.10
N PRO A 101 -14.76 2.54 -3.04
CA PRO A 101 -13.48 2.82 -2.40
C PRO A 101 -12.33 2.41 -3.31
N VAL A 102 -11.38 3.31 -3.51
CA VAL A 102 -10.22 3.12 -4.35
C VAL A 102 -8.93 3.52 -3.65
N LEU A 103 -7.85 2.82 -4.02
CA LEU A 103 -6.48 3.12 -3.64
C LEU A 103 -5.70 3.47 -4.91
N LEU A 104 -5.05 4.63 -4.91
CA LEU A 104 -4.15 5.08 -5.97
C LEU A 104 -2.71 4.94 -5.49
N GLY A 105 -1.82 4.55 -6.39
CA GLY A 105 -0.37 4.48 -6.10
C GLY A 105 0.05 3.41 -5.10
N GLY A 106 -0.79 2.40 -4.88
CA GLY A 106 -0.45 1.22 -4.07
C GLY A 106 0.12 0.06 -4.88
N GLY A 107 0.04 0.09 -6.22
CA GLY A 107 0.44 -1.03 -7.11
C GLY A 107 -0.41 -2.30 -6.93
N ASN A 108 -1.01 -2.86 -7.98
CA ASN A 108 -2.00 -3.93 -7.79
C ASN A 108 -1.32 -5.24 -7.41
N GLN A 109 -1.38 -5.58 -6.13
CA GLN A 109 -0.68 -6.72 -5.55
C GLN A 109 -1.24 -8.08 -6.00
N THR A 110 -2.48 -8.11 -6.49
CA THR A 110 -3.21 -9.35 -6.84
C THR A 110 -3.63 -9.42 -8.30
N ALA A 111 -3.35 -8.36 -9.08
CA ALA A 111 -3.82 -8.16 -10.46
C ALA A 111 -5.34 -8.37 -10.68
N THR A 112 -6.15 -8.36 -9.62
CA THR A 112 -7.59 -8.68 -9.70
C THR A 112 -8.42 -7.39 -9.69
N GLY A 113 -8.63 -6.81 -10.86
CA GLY A 113 -9.45 -5.61 -11.07
C GLY A 113 -8.78 -4.28 -10.70
N GLY A 114 -9.15 -3.19 -11.38
CA GLY A 114 -8.52 -1.88 -11.26
C GLY A 114 -7.81 -1.46 -12.55
N GLY A 115 -6.99 -0.41 -12.46
CA GLY A 115 -6.09 0.03 -13.52
C GLY A 115 -4.83 -0.85 -13.60
N ASP A 116 -3.83 -0.37 -14.33
CA ASP A 116 -2.56 -1.07 -14.52
C ASP A 116 -1.94 -1.52 -13.20
N ALA A 117 -1.63 -2.81 -13.11
CA ALA A 117 -1.08 -3.43 -11.92
C ALA A 117 0.33 -2.95 -11.58
N LYS A 118 1.14 -2.59 -12.58
CA LYS A 118 2.54 -2.20 -12.40
C LYS A 118 2.76 -0.69 -12.43
N SER A 119 1.75 0.10 -12.75
CA SER A 119 1.85 1.55 -12.70
C SER A 119 1.87 2.07 -11.27
N GLY A 120 2.81 2.98 -10.97
CA GLY A 120 2.82 3.78 -9.74
C GLY A 120 1.61 4.72 -9.59
N LEU A 121 0.75 4.81 -10.60
CA LEU A 121 -0.52 5.57 -10.59
C LEU A 121 -1.75 4.67 -10.79
N GLY A 122 -1.55 3.34 -10.85
CA GLY A 122 -2.62 2.38 -11.02
C GLY A 122 -3.67 2.48 -9.92
N VAL A 123 -4.94 2.63 -10.31
CA VAL A 123 -6.08 2.62 -9.38
C VAL A 123 -6.41 1.18 -9.00
N GLN A 124 -6.79 0.95 -7.75
CA GLN A 124 -7.25 -0.35 -7.28
C GLN A 124 -8.56 -0.22 -6.55
N LYS A 125 -9.46 -1.16 -6.82
CA LYS A 125 -10.68 -1.29 -6.01
C LYS A 125 -10.31 -1.93 -4.69
N VAL A 126 -10.60 -1.23 -3.60
CA VAL A 126 -10.36 -1.74 -2.25
C VAL A 126 -11.56 -2.56 -1.82
N LYS A 127 -11.33 -3.78 -1.33
CA LYS A 127 -12.36 -4.59 -0.67
C LYS A 127 -11.94 -4.84 0.78
N PRO A 128 -12.49 -4.10 1.75
CA PRO A 128 -12.21 -4.35 3.16
C PRO A 128 -12.60 -5.78 3.53
N THR A 129 -11.63 -6.56 4.00
CA THR A 129 -11.85 -7.95 4.40
C THR A 129 -12.44 -7.98 5.81
N GLY A 130 -13.43 -8.84 6.06
CA GLY A 130 -13.90 -9.08 7.43
C GLY A 130 -14.60 -7.90 8.11
N LEU A 131 -15.32 -7.05 7.36
CA LEU A 131 -16.05 -5.91 7.95
C LEU A 131 -17.03 -6.27 9.08
N GLY A 132 -17.37 -7.56 9.22
CA GLY A 132 -18.27 -8.07 10.25
C GLY A 132 -19.60 -7.32 10.28
N LYS A 133 -20.39 -7.53 11.33
CA LYS A 133 -21.44 -6.57 11.68
C LYS A 133 -20.78 -5.42 12.43
N ARG A 134 -20.69 -4.24 11.81
CA ARG A 134 -20.23 -3.02 12.52
C ARG A 134 -21.20 -2.73 13.66
N LYS A 135 -20.69 -2.67 14.89
CA LYS A 135 -21.46 -2.23 16.05
C LYS A 135 -21.20 -0.74 16.28
N ARG A 136 -22.24 0.01 16.66
CA ARG A 136 -22.10 1.41 17.03
C ARG A 136 -21.34 1.50 18.36
N ILE A 137 -20.24 2.24 18.38
CA ILE A 137 -19.52 2.57 19.62
C ILE A 137 -20.14 3.86 20.14
N TYR A 138 -20.59 3.84 21.40
CA TYR A 138 -21.03 5.03 22.11
C TYR A 138 -19.88 5.51 22.98
N TRP A 139 -19.48 6.77 22.82
CA TRP A 139 -18.57 7.44 23.73
C TRP A 139 -19.43 8.30 24.65
N TYR A 140 -19.25 8.17 25.97
CA TYR A 140 -19.77 9.15 26.92
C TYR A 140 -18.60 10.04 27.32
N GLY A 141 -18.79 11.35 27.28
CA GLY A 141 -17.85 12.28 27.87
C GLY A 141 -18.03 12.23 29.38
N GLU A 142 -16.98 11.89 30.12
CA GLU A 142 -16.91 12.24 31.53
C GLU A 142 -16.76 13.76 31.59
N VAL A 143 -17.85 14.45 31.95
CA VAL A 143 -17.81 15.88 32.26
C VAL A 143 -17.81 15.95 33.78
N ASP A 144 -16.78 16.57 34.37
CA ASP A 144 -16.74 16.80 35.81
C ASP A 144 -18.03 17.52 36.23
N LYS A 145 -18.78 16.90 37.14
CA LYS A 145 -19.98 17.51 37.69
C LYS A 145 -19.55 18.63 38.63
N LYS A 146 -20.05 19.82 38.33
CA LYS A 146 -19.84 21.05 39.10
C LYS A 146 -20.45 20.98 40.49
#